data_AF-A0A849Z768-F1
#
_entry.id   AF-A0A849Z768-F1
#
_cell.length_a   1.000
_cell.length_b   1.000
_cell.length_c   1.000
_cell.angle_alpha   90.00
_cell.angle_beta   90.00
_cell.angle_gamma   90.00
#
_symmetry.space_group_name_H-M   'P 1'
#
loop_
_entity.id
_entity.type
_entity.pdbx_description
1 polymer ?
#
loop_
_entity_poly.entity_id
_entity_poly.type
_entity_poly.pdbx_seq_one_letter_code
_entity_poly.pdbx_strand_id
1 'polypeptide(L)'
;MKGRYGNGSWRGVRLYTVGHSTRTFEELLALLQTFGVSTVVDIRTVPRSRHNPQFERDALRRALRRHHLRYVHLPALGGLRHARRDSPNTGWRNTSFRGYADYMLTDEFESGLAELRGLAADGTVALLCAEAVPWRCHRSLVADALTVRGAQVSDITGPNRSRRHQLTDFAEVDGVRLTYPDASASLDTLAPFHLEATVRVLQRRPTNLVDVWEDARYLRALTVGDGVVLVEVFDKGTIEEPRLRFRVLEGDDSRATRALTSGALRRVLGLDVEPAPLDRLIQAERRLRPVALALRGMRPPRFPSLFETFANVIPFQQVSLDSGVATVGRLVKRFGRSLSYDGRERYAFPMAATIADARLDAIRSCGLSARKAEALRGAAAALEAGDVTEAMLSQLSSAEAMRMLTELYGIGNWSAALILLRGLGRLEVFPEGDVGVLRGLAGLTHLQPRPALDRVIRGFGDRRGYLYFCSLGSALLARGLITTGLSTAVTGQRAA
;
A
#
# COMPACT_ATOMS: atom_id res chain seq x y z
N MET A 1 -42.62 28.94 -12.55
CA MET A 1 -42.22 29.77 -11.40
C MET A 1 -40.70 29.79 -11.32
N LYS A 2 -40.07 30.94 -11.59
CA LYS A 2 -38.62 31.19 -11.47
C LYS A 2 -38.32 31.55 -10.01
N GLY A 3 -37.46 30.79 -9.33
CA GLY A 3 -37.03 31.03 -7.94
C GLY A 3 -35.55 31.40 -7.88
N ARG A 4 -35.28 32.59 -7.34
CA ARG A 4 -33.99 33.29 -7.18
C ARG A 4 -32.94 32.48 -6.38
N TYR A 5 -31.87 32.02 -7.04
CA TYR A 5 -30.54 31.87 -6.42
C TYR A 5 -29.51 32.44 -7.41
N GLY A 6 -28.89 33.57 -7.04
CA GLY A 6 -27.86 34.21 -7.86
C GLY A 6 -26.62 33.33 -7.90
N ASN A 7 -26.39 32.65 -9.03
CA ASN A 7 -25.22 31.80 -9.23
C ASN A 7 -24.00 32.68 -9.57
N GLY A 8 -23.51 33.44 -8.59
CA GLY A 8 -22.35 34.31 -8.75
C GLY A 8 -21.08 33.48 -8.92
N SER A 9 -20.31 33.73 -10.00
CA SER A 9 -19.04 33.04 -10.24
C SER A 9 -18.08 33.19 -9.05
N TRP A 10 -17.37 32.12 -8.71
CA TRP A 10 -16.30 32.10 -7.71
C TRP A 10 -14.94 32.52 -8.27
N ARG A 11 -14.80 32.66 -9.59
CA ARG A 11 -13.55 33.10 -10.21
C ARG A 11 -13.16 34.49 -9.72
N GLY A 12 -11.92 34.63 -9.27
CA GLY A 12 -11.38 35.90 -8.76
C GLY A 12 -11.79 36.24 -7.32
N VAL A 13 -12.65 35.44 -6.68
CA VAL A 13 -12.99 35.62 -5.26
C VAL A 13 -11.83 35.13 -4.41
N ARG A 14 -11.37 35.96 -3.47
CA ARG A 14 -10.33 35.61 -2.51
C ARG A 14 -10.96 35.35 -1.14
N LEU A 15 -10.68 34.18 -0.57
CA LEU A 15 -11.12 33.80 0.77
C LEU A 15 -9.93 33.32 1.60
N TYR A 16 -10.04 33.51 2.92
CA TYR A 16 -9.11 32.97 3.89
C TYR A 16 -9.75 31.89 4.74
N THR A 17 -8.96 30.96 5.27
CA THR A 17 -9.36 30.13 6.41
C THR A 17 -8.52 30.47 7.62
N VAL A 18 -9.11 30.40 8.81
CA VAL A 18 -8.42 30.70 10.06
C VAL A 18 -8.96 29.84 11.21
N GLY A 19 -8.06 29.47 12.11
CA GLY A 19 -8.37 28.74 13.33
C GLY A 19 -8.16 29.59 14.56
N HIS A 20 -9.12 29.68 15.48
CA HIS A 20 -8.89 30.41 16.72
C HIS A 20 -7.97 29.62 17.68
N SER A 21 -8.12 28.30 17.80
CA SER A 21 -7.39 27.47 18.76
C SER A 21 -7.47 28.07 20.18
N THR A 22 -6.35 28.20 20.87
CA THR A 22 -6.22 28.83 22.19
C THR A 22 -5.71 30.28 22.13
N ARG A 23 -5.82 30.94 20.96
CA ARG A 23 -5.38 32.33 20.80
C ARG A 23 -6.17 33.28 21.69
N THR A 24 -5.58 34.42 22.01
CA THR A 24 -6.31 35.58 22.50
C THR A 24 -7.15 36.20 21.38
N PHE A 25 -8.11 37.04 21.75
CA PHE A 25 -8.90 37.76 20.74
C PHE A 25 -8.01 38.72 19.94
N GLU A 26 -7.06 39.36 20.60
CA GLU A 26 -6.11 40.32 20.03
C GLU A 26 -5.21 39.65 18.99
N GLU A 27 -4.72 38.44 19.26
CA GLU A 27 -3.96 37.65 18.28
C GLU A 27 -4.81 37.28 17.05
N LEU A 28 -6.06 36.85 17.26
CA LEU A 28 -6.96 36.56 16.13
C LEU A 28 -7.26 37.83 15.33
N LEU A 29 -7.52 38.94 16.01
CA LEU A 29 -7.80 40.23 15.37
C LEU A 29 -6.62 40.69 14.52
N ALA A 30 -5.40 40.61 15.05
CA ALA A 30 -4.19 40.96 14.32
C ALA A 30 -4.03 40.13 13.03
N LEU A 31 -4.31 38.81 13.10
CA LEU A 31 -4.33 37.96 11.91
C LEU A 31 -5.36 38.44 10.88
N LEU A 32 -6.60 38.70 11.31
CA LEU A 32 -7.68 39.12 10.42
C LEU A 32 -7.38 40.46 9.74
N GLN A 33 -6.87 41.43 10.50
CA GLN A 33 -6.52 42.76 9.99
C GLN A 33 -5.36 42.71 9.00
N THR A 34 -4.34 41.89 9.27
CA THR A 34 -3.17 41.77 8.40
C THR A 34 -3.54 41.27 7.00
N PHE A 35 -4.52 40.37 6.92
CA PHE A 35 -5.02 39.85 5.64
C PHE A 35 -6.20 40.65 5.07
N GLY A 36 -6.52 41.82 5.65
CA GLY A 36 -7.58 42.71 5.18
C GLY A 36 -8.96 42.05 5.18
N VAL A 37 -9.22 41.15 6.13
CA VAL A 37 -10.52 40.51 6.29
C VAL A 37 -11.53 41.55 6.73
N SER A 38 -12.70 41.61 6.10
CA SER A 38 -13.83 42.47 6.51
C SER A 38 -14.97 41.67 7.15
N THR A 39 -15.10 40.40 6.79
CA THR A 39 -16.15 39.50 7.29
C THR A 39 -15.57 38.19 7.81
N VAL A 40 -15.87 37.85 9.06
CA VAL A 40 -15.60 36.55 9.66
C VAL A 40 -16.85 35.69 9.53
N VAL A 41 -16.73 34.59 8.80
CA VAL A 41 -17.78 33.58 8.67
C VAL A 41 -17.43 32.40 9.57
N ASP A 42 -18.16 32.24 10.66
CA ASP A 42 -17.98 31.16 11.60
C ASP A 42 -18.72 29.91 11.12
N ILE A 43 -17.95 28.87 10.79
CA ILE A 43 -18.45 27.58 10.30
C ILE A 43 -18.38 26.50 11.39
N ARG A 44 -18.32 26.88 12.67
CA ARG A 44 -18.46 25.93 13.79
C ARG A 44 -19.93 25.56 13.95
N THR A 45 -20.25 24.26 14.03
CA THR A 45 -21.64 23.83 14.30
C THR A 45 -22.13 24.40 15.64
N VAL A 46 -21.27 24.38 16.67
CA VAL A 46 -21.58 24.91 18.00
C VAL A 46 -20.49 25.92 18.41
N PRO A 47 -20.68 27.23 18.19
CA PRO A 47 -19.72 28.27 18.54
C PRO A 47 -19.80 28.64 20.03
N ARG A 48 -19.58 27.64 20.90
CA ARG A 48 -19.54 27.77 22.37
C ARG A 48 -18.36 27.00 22.95
N SER A 49 -17.69 27.55 23.95
CA SER A 49 -16.56 26.90 24.60
C SER A 49 -16.33 27.43 26.00
N ARG A 50 -16.32 26.55 27.00
CA ARG A 50 -15.97 26.92 28.38
C ARG A 50 -14.50 27.32 28.53
N HIS A 51 -13.61 26.74 27.72
CA HIS A 51 -12.17 27.00 27.76
C HIS A 51 -11.78 28.28 27.02
N ASN A 52 -12.53 28.63 25.97
CA ASN A 52 -12.28 29.83 25.17
C ASN A 52 -13.55 30.69 25.06
N PRO A 53 -14.06 31.25 26.18
CA PRO A 53 -15.30 32.01 26.22
C PRO A 53 -15.26 33.28 25.33
N GLN A 54 -14.06 33.82 25.07
CA GLN A 54 -13.85 34.96 24.18
C GLN A 54 -14.29 34.69 22.73
N PHE A 55 -14.29 33.41 22.31
CA PHE A 55 -14.72 33.00 20.98
C PHE A 55 -16.14 32.45 20.96
N GLU A 56 -16.94 32.62 22.02
CA GLU A 56 -18.37 32.34 21.94
C GLU A 56 -19.07 33.30 21.00
N ARG A 57 -20.12 32.82 20.32
CA ARG A 57 -20.82 33.57 19.27
C ARG A 57 -21.11 35.04 19.63
N ASP A 58 -21.73 35.29 20.78
CA ASP A 58 -22.14 36.65 21.16
C ASP A 58 -20.98 37.51 21.65
N ALA A 59 -20.00 36.91 22.33
CA ALA A 59 -18.77 37.59 22.74
C ALA A 59 -17.96 38.02 21.51
N LEU A 60 -17.68 37.07 20.61
CA LEU A 60 -16.91 37.28 19.39
C LEU A 60 -17.57 38.29 18.45
N ARG A 61 -18.90 38.19 18.25
CA ARG A 61 -19.66 39.15 17.45
C ARG A 61 -19.54 40.58 17.99
N ARG A 62 -19.66 40.78 19.30
CA ARG A 62 -19.51 42.11 19.93
C ARG A 62 -18.07 42.62 19.88
N ALA A 63 -17.09 41.73 20.01
CA ALA A 63 -15.67 42.09 19.93
C ALA A 63 -15.31 42.52 18.50
N LEU A 64 -15.62 41.71 17.49
CA LEU A 64 -15.39 42.04 16.07
C LEU A 64 -16.09 43.33 15.62
N ARG A 65 -17.34 43.55 16.06
CA ARG A 65 -18.10 44.77 15.73
C ARG A 65 -17.41 46.06 16.21
N ARG A 66 -16.73 46.03 17.36
CA ARG A 66 -15.97 47.17 17.89
C ARG A 66 -14.75 47.52 17.01
N HIS A 67 -14.30 46.59 16.19
CA HIS A 67 -13.20 46.76 15.23
C HIS A 67 -13.69 46.79 13.77
N HIS A 68 -14.97 47.10 13.54
CA HIS A 68 -15.58 47.21 12.21
C HIS A 68 -15.53 45.93 11.36
N LEU A 69 -15.38 44.76 12.00
CA LEU A 69 -15.44 43.45 11.35
C LEU A 69 -16.85 42.87 11.46
N ARG A 70 -17.41 42.43 10.33
CA ARG A 70 -18.71 41.73 10.31
C ARG A 70 -18.52 40.29 10.79
N TYR A 71 -19.45 39.80 11.60
CA TYR A 71 -19.50 38.41 12.03
C TYR A 71 -20.78 37.76 11.52
N VAL A 72 -20.66 36.60 10.88
CA VAL A 72 -21.79 35.77 10.43
C VAL A 72 -21.56 34.34 10.89
N HIS A 73 -22.57 33.71 11.50
CA HIS A 73 -22.52 32.28 11.84
C HIS A 73 -23.24 31.51 10.74
N LEU A 74 -22.53 30.60 10.07
CA LEU A 74 -23.03 29.84 8.92
C LEU A 74 -23.01 28.32 9.22
N PRO A 75 -23.99 27.82 9.99
CA PRO A 75 -24.02 26.42 10.43
C PRO A 75 -24.20 25.41 9.29
N ALA A 76 -24.70 25.84 8.13
CA ALA A 76 -24.76 25.00 6.92
C ALA A 76 -23.37 24.46 6.57
N LEU A 77 -22.31 25.25 6.72
CA LEU A 77 -20.93 24.78 6.49
C LEU A 77 -20.28 24.13 7.73
N GLY A 78 -21.09 23.74 8.73
CA GLY A 78 -20.66 23.21 10.03
C GLY A 78 -20.23 21.74 10.05
N GLY A 79 -19.16 21.43 10.79
CA GLY A 79 -18.45 20.14 10.74
C GLY A 79 -19.13 18.89 11.34
N LEU A 80 -20.13 19.01 12.22
CA LEU A 80 -20.77 17.85 12.85
C LEU A 80 -21.74 17.15 11.88
N ARG A 81 -21.21 16.19 11.11
CA ARG A 81 -21.92 15.39 10.11
C ARG A 81 -21.60 13.90 10.28
N HIS A 82 -22.53 13.02 9.89
CA HIS A 82 -22.40 11.58 10.03
C HIS A 82 -22.18 10.90 8.68
N ALA A 83 -21.26 9.93 8.64
CA ALA A 83 -20.99 9.13 7.45
C ALA A 83 -22.17 8.23 7.10
N ARG A 84 -22.48 8.15 5.81
CA ARG A 84 -23.48 7.22 5.26
C ARG A 84 -22.86 5.83 5.12
N ARG A 85 -23.69 4.79 5.17
CA ARG A 85 -23.24 3.40 5.03
C ARG A 85 -22.68 3.12 3.63
N ASP A 86 -23.26 3.76 2.63
CA ASP A 86 -22.92 3.72 1.21
C ASP A 86 -22.06 4.91 0.77
N SER A 87 -21.32 5.53 1.70
CA SER A 87 -20.45 6.67 1.43
C SER A 87 -19.50 6.41 0.25
N PRO A 88 -19.46 7.27 -0.78
CA PRO A 88 -18.44 7.20 -1.82
C PRO A 88 -17.07 7.71 -1.31
N ASN A 89 -17.03 8.37 -0.15
CA ASN A 89 -15.86 9.08 0.39
C ASN A 89 -14.98 8.20 1.29
N THR A 90 -14.76 6.97 0.84
CA THR A 90 -14.10 5.92 1.64
C THR A 90 -12.60 6.14 1.88
N GLY A 91 -11.96 7.08 1.17
CA GLY A 91 -10.57 7.49 1.39
C GLY A 91 -10.36 8.15 2.75
N TRP A 92 -11.38 8.82 3.30
CA TRP A 92 -11.32 9.36 4.66
C TRP A 92 -11.43 8.24 5.70
N ARG A 93 -10.32 7.95 6.39
CA ARG A 93 -10.28 6.99 7.51
C ARG A 93 -11.04 7.49 8.74
N ASN A 94 -10.99 8.80 9.01
CA ASN A 94 -11.74 9.43 10.09
C ASN A 94 -13.22 9.55 9.69
N THR A 95 -14.12 9.00 10.53
CA THR A 95 -15.56 8.94 10.25
C THR A 95 -16.22 10.32 10.21
N SER A 96 -15.73 11.32 10.95
CA SER A 96 -16.24 12.69 10.91
C SER A 96 -15.89 13.38 9.59
N PHE A 97 -14.66 13.21 9.09
CA PHE A 97 -14.26 13.73 7.77
C PHE A 97 -15.05 13.07 6.65
N ARG A 98 -15.23 11.75 6.71
CA ARG A 98 -16.09 11.02 5.78
C ARG A 98 -17.53 11.53 5.80
N GLY A 99 -18.09 11.72 6.99
CA GLY A 99 -19.43 12.27 7.17
C GLY A 99 -19.58 13.68 6.62
N TYR A 100 -18.57 14.52 6.78
CA TYR A 100 -18.57 15.86 6.18
C TYR A 100 -18.49 15.80 4.66
N ALA A 101 -17.62 14.94 4.11
CA ALA A 101 -17.54 14.72 2.66
C ALA A 101 -18.86 14.20 2.07
N ASP A 102 -19.58 13.32 2.78
CA ASP A 102 -20.92 12.87 2.35
C ASP A 102 -21.94 14.01 2.38
N TYR A 103 -21.85 14.89 3.38
CA TYR A 103 -22.70 16.08 3.48
C TYR A 103 -22.45 17.07 2.34
N MET A 104 -21.21 17.20 1.86
CA MET A 104 -20.87 18.06 0.71
C MET A 104 -21.60 17.66 -0.58
N LEU A 105 -22.17 16.46 -0.64
CA LEU A 105 -22.95 15.97 -1.77
C LEU A 105 -24.45 16.35 -1.70
N THR A 106 -24.84 17.22 -0.77
CA THR A 106 -26.24 17.61 -0.52
C THR A 106 -26.55 19.03 -0.99
N ASP A 107 -27.81 19.29 -1.31
CA ASP A 107 -28.31 20.63 -1.66
C ASP A 107 -28.18 21.63 -0.50
N GLU A 108 -28.16 21.14 0.75
CA GLU A 108 -27.96 21.99 1.94
C GLU A 108 -26.54 22.57 1.97
N PHE A 109 -25.53 21.78 1.60
CA PHE A 109 -24.17 22.26 1.47
C PHE A 109 -24.05 23.30 0.34
N GLU A 110 -24.65 23.04 -0.81
CA GLU A 110 -24.68 24.00 -1.93
C GLU A 110 -25.37 25.31 -1.54
N SER A 111 -26.47 25.23 -0.77
CA SER A 111 -27.15 26.41 -0.23
C SER A 111 -26.25 27.21 0.71
N GLY A 112 -25.48 26.53 1.56
CA GLY A 112 -24.46 27.16 2.40
C GLY A 112 -23.36 27.85 1.61
N LEU A 113 -22.90 27.26 0.50
CA LEU A 113 -21.94 27.91 -0.40
C LEU A 113 -22.55 29.13 -1.10
N ALA A 114 -23.81 29.07 -1.54
CA ALA A 114 -24.49 30.21 -2.15
C ALA A 114 -24.63 31.39 -1.18
N GLU A 115 -24.95 31.12 0.09
CA GLU A 115 -24.97 32.15 1.14
C GLU A 115 -23.58 32.74 1.37
N LEU A 116 -22.54 31.90 1.48
CA LEU A 116 -21.15 32.33 1.58
C LEU A 116 -20.73 33.20 0.38
N ARG A 117 -21.18 32.87 -0.83
CA ARG A 117 -20.86 33.66 -2.03
C ARG A 117 -21.40 35.07 -1.93
N GLY A 118 -22.62 35.23 -1.39
CA GLY A 118 -23.23 36.53 -1.12
C GLY A 118 -22.40 37.35 -0.14
N LEU A 119 -21.93 36.73 0.95
CA LEU A 119 -21.08 37.40 1.94
C LEU A 119 -19.72 37.83 1.36
N ALA A 120 -19.16 37.03 0.44
CA ALA A 120 -17.91 37.35 -0.24
C ALA A 120 -18.04 38.43 -1.32
N ALA A 121 -19.25 38.90 -1.63
CA ALA A 121 -19.44 40.06 -2.52
C ALA A 121 -19.13 41.39 -1.83
N ASP A 122 -19.28 41.45 -0.50
CA ASP A 122 -19.14 42.67 0.32
C ASP A 122 -17.69 42.92 0.79
N GLY A 123 -16.75 42.03 0.45
CA GLY A 123 -15.32 42.15 0.78
C GLY A 123 -14.65 40.82 1.10
N THR A 124 -13.48 40.91 1.75
CA THR A 124 -12.65 39.74 2.07
C THR A 124 -13.25 38.93 3.22
N VAL A 125 -13.46 37.63 2.99
CA VAL A 125 -14.02 36.70 3.97
C VAL A 125 -12.95 35.80 4.57
N ALA A 126 -13.02 35.56 5.89
CA ALA A 126 -12.30 34.47 6.55
C ALA A 126 -13.26 33.42 7.15
N LEU A 127 -13.08 32.15 6.78
CA LEU A 127 -13.78 31.00 7.36
C LEU A 127 -13.12 30.61 8.69
N LEU A 128 -13.85 30.78 9.79
CA LEU A 128 -13.38 30.52 11.14
C LEU A 128 -13.78 29.12 11.64
N CYS A 129 -12.81 28.36 12.15
CA CYS A 129 -12.98 27.09 12.88
C CYS A 129 -12.24 27.13 14.24
N ALA A 130 -12.46 26.12 15.08
CA ALA A 130 -11.77 25.99 16.37
C ALA A 130 -10.34 25.46 16.27
N GLU A 131 -10.08 24.52 15.35
CA GLU A 131 -8.77 23.89 15.18
C GLU A 131 -7.71 24.88 14.66
N ALA A 132 -6.46 24.78 15.14
CA ALA A 132 -5.36 25.62 14.66
C ALA A 132 -5.01 25.28 13.20
N VAL A 133 -4.86 23.99 12.90
CA VAL A 133 -4.32 23.51 11.63
C VAL A 133 -5.40 23.06 10.64
N PRO A 134 -5.40 23.54 9.39
CA PRO A 134 -6.51 23.31 8.45
C PRO A 134 -6.73 21.82 8.12
N TRP A 135 -5.65 21.02 8.02
CA TRP A 135 -5.71 19.59 7.70
C TRP A 135 -6.33 18.70 8.80
N ARG A 136 -6.64 19.26 9.98
CA ARG A 136 -7.37 18.55 11.06
C ARG A 136 -8.80 19.08 11.28
N CYS A 137 -9.26 20.05 10.50
CA CYS A 137 -10.64 20.56 10.57
C CYS A 137 -11.35 20.41 9.21
N HIS A 138 -12.68 20.26 9.25
CA HIS A 138 -13.56 20.20 8.08
C HIS A 138 -13.46 21.43 7.17
N ARG A 139 -12.90 22.54 7.66
CA ARG A 139 -12.68 23.75 6.84
C ARG A 139 -11.78 23.49 5.62
N SER A 140 -10.89 22.50 5.69
CA SER A 140 -10.11 22.06 4.53
C SER A 140 -11.00 21.51 3.41
N LEU A 141 -12.06 20.77 3.75
CA LEU A 141 -13.02 20.24 2.78
C LEU A 141 -13.91 21.33 2.18
N VAL A 142 -14.24 22.37 2.96
CA VAL A 142 -14.90 23.58 2.42
C VAL A 142 -13.96 24.30 1.46
N ALA A 143 -12.67 24.42 1.81
CA ALA A 143 -11.66 25.03 0.96
C ALA A 143 -11.44 24.22 -0.34
N ASP A 144 -11.52 22.89 -0.30
CA ASP A 144 -11.53 22.04 -1.50
C ASP A 144 -12.69 22.44 -2.42
N ALA A 145 -13.92 22.49 -1.90
CA ALA A 145 -15.11 22.82 -2.68
C ALA A 145 -15.07 24.21 -3.31
N LEU A 146 -14.55 25.20 -2.59
CA LEU A 146 -14.36 26.57 -3.07
C LEU A 146 -13.27 26.63 -4.16
N THR A 147 -12.16 25.90 -3.98
CA THR A 147 -11.05 25.87 -4.93
C THR A 147 -11.46 25.24 -6.25
N VAL A 148 -12.19 24.12 -6.23
CA VAL A 148 -12.76 23.47 -7.44
C VAL A 148 -13.67 24.44 -8.21
N ARG A 149 -14.43 25.27 -7.49
CA ARG A 149 -15.32 26.28 -8.11
C ARG A 149 -14.56 27.50 -8.65
N GLY A 150 -13.25 27.60 -8.43
CA GLY A 150 -12.37 28.65 -8.96
C GLY A 150 -12.08 29.80 -8.00
N ALA A 151 -12.44 29.69 -6.72
CA ALA A 151 -12.04 30.65 -5.70
C ALA A 151 -10.55 30.50 -5.37
N GLN A 152 -9.91 31.61 -4.98
CA GLN A 152 -8.55 31.62 -4.44
C GLN A 152 -8.62 31.52 -2.91
N VAL A 153 -8.42 30.32 -2.38
CA VAL A 153 -8.45 30.07 -0.93
C VAL A 153 -7.03 29.99 -0.37
N SER A 154 -6.78 30.66 0.75
CA SER A 154 -5.51 30.58 1.48
C SER A 154 -5.72 30.40 2.99
N ASP A 155 -4.91 29.55 3.62
CA ASP A 155 -4.95 29.31 5.06
C ASP A 155 -4.05 30.31 5.78
N ILE A 156 -4.61 31.09 6.70
CA ILE A 156 -3.83 31.96 7.59
C ILE A 156 -3.13 31.09 8.62
N THR A 157 -1.80 31.06 8.57
CA THR A 157 -0.94 30.22 9.41
C THR A 157 -0.13 31.03 10.42
N GLY A 158 -0.07 32.36 10.26
CA GLY A 158 0.55 33.29 11.20
C GLY A 158 0.40 34.75 10.74
N PRO A 159 0.95 35.72 11.50
CA PRO A 159 0.74 37.16 11.31
C PRO A 159 0.90 37.65 9.87
N ASN A 160 1.98 37.25 9.19
CA ASN A 160 2.24 37.59 7.78
C ASN A 160 2.39 36.33 6.90
N ARG A 161 1.81 35.20 7.31
CA ARG A 161 1.98 33.93 6.61
C ARG A 161 0.63 33.32 6.26
N SER A 162 0.39 33.18 4.97
CA SER A 162 -0.68 32.33 4.45
C SER A 162 -0.10 31.28 3.50
N ARG A 163 -0.75 30.12 3.45
CA ARG A 163 -0.44 29.07 2.47
C ARG A 163 -1.63 28.95 1.54
N ARG A 164 -1.40 28.95 0.23
CA ARG A 164 -2.46 28.66 -0.74
C ARG A 164 -2.99 27.25 -0.47
N HIS A 165 -4.32 27.12 -0.39
CA HIS A 165 -4.97 25.82 -0.22
C HIS A 165 -4.62 24.91 -1.40
N GLN A 166 -4.24 23.67 -1.09
CA GLN A 166 -4.03 22.61 -2.07
C GLN A 166 -5.15 21.60 -1.89
N LEU A 167 -5.71 21.13 -3.01
CA LEU A 167 -6.74 20.11 -2.97
C LEU A 167 -6.22 18.87 -2.23
N THR A 168 -7.08 18.24 -1.44
CA THR A 168 -6.78 16.92 -0.85
C THR A 168 -6.32 15.95 -1.96
N ASP A 169 -5.16 15.30 -1.78
CA ASP A 169 -4.47 14.57 -2.86
C ASP A 169 -5.30 13.46 -3.53
N PHE A 170 -6.23 12.85 -2.80
CA PHE A 170 -7.11 11.78 -3.29
C PHE A 170 -8.55 12.27 -3.58
N ALA A 171 -8.75 13.58 -3.71
CA ALA A 171 -10.01 14.14 -4.15
C ALA A 171 -10.22 13.89 -5.66
N GLU A 172 -11.38 13.35 -6.00
CA GLU A 172 -11.87 13.23 -7.38
C GLU A 172 -12.87 14.35 -7.65
N VAL A 173 -12.70 15.03 -8.78
CA VAL A 173 -13.49 16.18 -9.21
C VAL A 173 -14.32 15.82 -10.43
N ASP A 174 -15.64 15.93 -10.32
CA ASP A 174 -16.58 15.84 -11.45
C ASP A 174 -17.39 17.15 -11.54
N GLY A 175 -16.97 18.03 -12.46
CA GLY A 175 -17.49 19.39 -12.53
C GLY A 175 -17.19 20.18 -11.24
N VAL A 176 -18.22 20.43 -10.44
CA VAL A 176 -18.11 21.09 -9.11
C VAL A 176 -18.28 20.12 -7.94
N ARG A 177 -18.58 18.85 -8.24
CA ARG A 177 -18.78 17.80 -7.25
C ARG A 177 -17.43 17.20 -6.85
N LEU A 178 -17.25 17.02 -5.56
CA LEU A 178 -16.06 16.41 -4.96
C LEU A 178 -16.42 15.10 -4.29
N THR A 179 -15.66 14.05 -4.61
CA THR A 179 -15.67 12.78 -3.89
C THR A 179 -14.25 12.42 -3.46
N TYR A 180 -14.12 11.61 -2.41
CA TYR A 180 -12.83 11.22 -1.86
C TYR A 180 -12.77 9.69 -1.75
N PRO A 181 -12.79 8.96 -2.89
CA PRO A 181 -12.80 7.51 -2.86
C PRO A 181 -11.51 6.96 -2.27
N ASP A 182 -11.58 5.73 -1.78
CA ASP A 182 -10.38 4.98 -1.40
C ASP A 182 -9.53 4.78 -2.65
N ALA A 183 -8.41 5.50 -2.75
CA ALA A 183 -7.46 5.45 -3.86
C ALA A 183 -6.81 4.06 -4.03
N SER A 184 -7.13 3.08 -3.18
CA SER A 184 -6.71 1.71 -3.37
C SER A 184 -7.42 1.01 -4.52
N ALA A 185 -6.66 0.26 -5.30
CA ALA A 185 -7.20 -0.63 -6.32
C ALA A 185 -7.45 -2.04 -5.76
N SER A 186 -8.46 -2.74 -6.31
CA SER A 186 -8.77 -4.13 -5.95
C SER A 186 -7.72 -5.10 -6.51
N LEU A 187 -7.47 -6.19 -5.78
CA LEU A 187 -6.72 -7.35 -6.25
C LEU A 187 -7.59 -8.60 -6.11
N ASP A 188 -8.32 -8.94 -7.16
CA ASP A 188 -9.24 -10.07 -7.09
C ASP A 188 -8.48 -11.40 -6.97
N THR A 189 -8.89 -12.26 -6.04
CA THR A 189 -8.30 -13.59 -5.79
C THR A 189 -9.37 -14.57 -5.35
N LEU A 190 -9.13 -15.86 -5.56
CA LEU A 190 -10.00 -16.93 -5.09
C LEU A 190 -9.77 -17.21 -3.60
N ALA A 191 -10.87 -17.44 -2.87
CA ALA A 191 -10.86 -17.95 -1.50
C ALA A 191 -10.51 -19.45 -1.45
N PRO A 192 -9.87 -19.93 -0.37
CA PRO A 192 -9.29 -19.15 0.72
C PRO A 192 -7.99 -18.45 0.31
N PHE A 193 -7.69 -17.28 0.86
CA PHE A 193 -6.41 -16.58 0.68
C PHE A 193 -5.87 -15.99 1.99
N HIS A 194 -4.62 -16.28 2.29
CA HIS A 194 -3.94 -15.83 3.51
C HIS A 194 -2.74 -14.96 3.15
N LEU A 195 -2.96 -13.64 3.19
CA LEU A 195 -1.96 -12.65 2.78
C LEU A 195 -0.66 -12.78 3.61
N GLU A 196 -0.78 -12.80 4.94
CA GLU A 196 0.40 -12.92 5.83
C GLU A 196 1.21 -14.18 5.52
N ALA A 197 0.60 -15.36 5.51
CA ALA A 197 1.32 -16.62 5.27
C ALA A 197 2.02 -16.61 3.91
N THR A 198 1.35 -16.12 2.87
CA THR A 198 1.91 -15.98 1.52
C THR A 198 3.12 -15.05 1.50
N VAL A 199 2.99 -13.86 2.09
CA VAL A 199 4.06 -12.86 2.13
C VAL A 199 5.22 -13.30 3.01
N ARG A 200 4.97 -13.95 4.15
CA ARG A 200 6.02 -14.46 5.04
C ARG A 200 6.83 -15.58 4.38
N VAL A 201 6.18 -16.45 3.59
CA VAL A 201 6.86 -17.48 2.79
C VAL A 201 7.72 -16.86 1.68
N LEU A 202 7.30 -15.74 1.08
CA LEU A 202 8.12 -14.96 0.15
C LEU A 202 9.30 -14.29 0.86
N GLN A 203 9.00 -13.60 1.96
CA GLN A 203 9.93 -12.82 2.76
C GLN A 203 11.04 -13.69 3.35
N ARG A 204 10.71 -14.90 3.84
CA ARG A 204 11.57 -15.88 4.52
C ARG A 204 12.20 -15.42 5.84
N ARG A 205 12.55 -14.13 5.98
CA ARG A 205 13.12 -13.52 7.18
C ARG A 205 12.64 -12.08 7.35
N PRO A 206 12.32 -11.63 8.58
CA PRO A 206 11.98 -10.22 8.83
C PRO A 206 13.06 -9.21 8.41
N THR A 207 14.32 -9.64 8.28
CA THR A 207 15.44 -8.82 7.80
C THR A 207 15.50 -8.64 6.28
N ASN A 208 14.57 -9.25 5.52
CA ASN A 208 14.45 -9.02 4.09
C ASN A 208 14.10 -7.54 3.82
N LEU A 209 14.90 -6.88 2.98
CA LEU A 209 14.78 -5.45 2.70
C LEU A 209 13.74 -5.11 1.63
N VAL A 210 13.32 -6.09 0.83
CA VAL A 210 12.46 -5.90 -0.35
C VAL A 210 11.03 -6.29 -0.02
N ASP A 211 10.85 -7.44 0.62
CA ASP A 211 9.55 -7.92 1.07
C ASP A 211 9.37 -7.61 2.55
N VAL A 212 8.51 -6.64 2.86
CA VAL A 212 8.32 -6.16 4.24
C VAL A 212 6.90 -6.46 4.70
N TRP A 213 6.77 -7.02 5.90
CA TRP A 213 5.49 -7.25 6.57
C TRP A 213 5.45 -6.46 7.87
N GLU A 214 4.64 -5.41 7.90
CA GLU A 214 4.49 -4.46 9.01
C GLU A 214 3.00 -4.15 9.19
N ASP A 215 2.48 -4.13 10.42
CA ASP A 215 1.09 -3.75 10.74
C ASP A 215 -0.01 -4.45 9.91
N ALA A 216 0.15 -5.75 9.65
CA ALA A 216 -0.73 -6.55 8.79
C ALA A 216 -0.85 -6.00 7.35
N ARG A 217 0.22 -5.35 6.87
CA ARG A 217 0.41 -4.83 5.52
C ARG A 217 1.65 -5.47 4.90
N TYR A 218 1.56 -5.74 3.61
CA TYR A 218 2.71 -6.08 2.79
C TYR A 218 3.21 -4.84 2.06
N LEU A 219 4.44 -4.44 2.33
CA LEU A 219 5.09 -3.32 1.67
C LEU A 219 6.18 -3.84 0.74
N ARG A 220 6.24 -3.27 -0.47
CA ARG A 220 7.30 -3.56 -1.43
C ARG A 220 7.53 -2.39 -2.37
N ALA A 221 8.80 -2.06 -2.63
CA ALA A 221 9.15 -1.19 -3.74
C ALA A 221 9.31 -2.03 -5.02
N LEU A 222 8.63 -1.62 -6.08
CA LEU A 222 8.60 -2.29 -7.38
C LEU A 222 9.13 -1.35 -8.46
N THR A 223 9.99 -1.86 -9.33
CA THR A 223 10.32 -1.18 -10.58
C THR A 223 9.21 -1.44 -11.58
N VAL A 224 8.53 -0.39 -12.03
CA VAL A 224 7.36 -0.46 -12.92
C VAL A 224 7.52 0.60 -13.99
N GLY A 225 7.53 0.19 -15.27
CA GLY A 225 7.98 1.06 -16.36
C GLY A 225 9.41 1.54 -16.10
N ASP A 226 9.65 2.85 -16.25
CA ASP A 226 10.95 3.48 -15.97
C ASP A 226 11.09 3.97 -14.51
N GLY A 227 10.03 3.82 -13.72
CA GLY A 227 9.92 4.33 -12.36
C GLY A 227 10.08 3.27 -11.28
N VAL A 228 10.13 3.75 -10.03
CA VAL A 228 9.96 2.91 -8.85
C VAL A 228 8.72 3.39 -8.12
N VAL A 229 7.89 2.45 -7.68
CA VAL A 229 6.72 2.71 -6.84
C VAL A 229 6.85 1.93 -5.54
N LEU A 230 6.58 2.57 -4.41
CA LEU A 230 6.37 1.88 -3.15
C LEU A 230 4.89 1.53 -3.05
N VAL A 231 4.58 0.26 -2.81
CA VAL A 231 3.19 -0.19 -2.71
C VAL A 231 2.93 -0.84 -1.36
N GLU A 232 1.73 -0.62 -0.83
CA GLU A 232 1.18 -1.43 0.26
C GLU A 232 0.05 -2.31 -0.26
N VAL A 233 0.01 -3.56 0.19
CA VAL A 233 -1.09 -4.52 -0.04
C VAL A 233 -1.70 -4.91 1.29
N PHE A 234 -3.02 -5.03 1.31
CA PHE A 234 -3.75 -5.43 2.49
C PHE A 234 -5.06 -6.13 2.18
N ASP A 235 -5.52 -6.92 3.13
CA ASP A 235 -6.84 -7.54 3.10
C ASP A 235 -7.83 -6.77 3.98
N LYS A 236 -9.01 -6.44 3.43
CA LYS A 236 -10.17 -5.92 4.19
C LYS A 236 -11.20 -7.02 4.50
N GLY A 237 -10.98 -8.23 4.01
CA GLY A 237 -11.84 -9.39 4.17
C GLY A 237 -11.36 -10.34 5.25
N THR A 238 -11.68 -11.61 5.05
CA THR A 238 -11.18 -12.74 5.86
C THR A 238 -10.48 -13.74 4.95
N ILE A 239 -9.85 -14.76 5.53
CA ILE A 239 -9.22 -15.83 4.73
C ILE A 239 -10.24 -16.48 3.79
N GLU A 240 -11.48 -16.68 4.23
CA GLU A 240 -12.54 -17.32 3.44
C GLU A 240 -13.28 -16.35 2.51
N GLU A 241 -13.18 -15.05 2.75
CA GLU A 241 -13.79 -13.99 1.94
C GLU A 241 -12.76 -12.86 1.73
N PRO A 242 -11.68 -13.10 0.97
CA PRO A 242 -10.60 -12.14 0.82
C PRO A 242 -11.08 -10.92 0.04
N ARG A 243 -10.71 -9.73 0.50
CA ARG A 243 -10.95 -8.44 -0.15
C ARG A 243 -9.66 -7.66 -0.21
N LEU A 244 -8.71 -8.20 -0.99
CA LEU A 244 -7.39 -7.62 -1.16
C LEU A 244 -7.46 -6.31 -1.91
N ARG A 245 -6.67 -5.35 -1.45
CA ARG A 245 -6.48 -4.06 -2.10
C ARG A 245 -5.01 -3.66 -2.03
N PHE A 246 -4.59 -2.80 -2.94
CA PHE A 246 -3.27 -2.16 -2.87
C PHE A 246 -3.35 -0.66 -3.06
N ARG A 247 -2.36 0.06 -2.52
CA ARG A 247 -2.14 1.50 -2.73
C ARG A 247 -0.71 1.75 -3.12
N VAL A 248 -0.49 2.72 -4.01
CA VAL A 248 0.82 3.33 -4.20
C VAL A 248 1.00 4.34 -3.07
N LEU A 249 2.09 4.18 -2.31
CA LEU A 249 2.47 5.04 -1.20
C LEU A 249 3.43 6.16 -1.63
N GLU A 250 4.26 5.87 -2.64
CA GLU A 250 5.27 6.79 -3.18
C GLU A 250 5.59 6.39 -4.63
N GLY A 251 5.91 7.36 -5.48
CA GLY A 251 6.13 7.16 -6.93
C GLY A 251 4.91 7.47 -7.80
N ASP A 252 4.98 7.12 -9.09
CA ASP A 252 3.88 7.36 -10.05
C ASP A 252 2.65 6.50 -9.73
N ASP A 253 1.50 7.14 -9.49
CA ASP A 253 0.22 6.49 -9.20
C ASP A 253 -0.79 6.63 -10.36
N SER A 254 -0.28 6.87 -11.57
CA SER A 254 -1.09 6.91 -12.79
C SER A 254 -1.86 5.60 -13.00
N ARG A 255 -2.97 5.68 -13.74
CA ARG A 255 -3.79 4.49 -14.07
C ARG A 255 -2.97 3.40 -14.78
N ALA A 256 -2.03 3.78 -15.65
CA ALA A 256 -1.15 2.85 -16.35
C ALA A 256 -0.20 2.14 -15.37
N THR A 257 0.44 2.90 -14.47
CA THR A 257 1.34 2.34 -13.45
C THR A 257 0.60 1.48 -12.43
N ARG A 258 -0.63 1.85 -12.03
CA ARG A 258 -1.50 0.99 -11.21
C ARG A 258 -1.81 -0.33 -11.91
N ALA A 259 -2.08 -0.34 -13.22
CA ALA A 259 -2.36 -1.57 -13.95
C ALA A 259 -1.14 -2.52 -14.00
N LEU A 260 0.05 -1.98 -14.29
CA LEU A 260 1.29 -2.74 -14.29
C LEU A 260 1.65 -3.26 -12.89
N THR A 261 1.46 -2.42 -11.87
CA THR A 261 1.65 -2.77 -10.45
C THR A 261 0.72 -3.90 -10.03
N SER A 262 -0.56 -3.83 -10.41
CA SER A 262 -1.53 -4.90 -10.17
C SER A 262 -1.05 -6.22 -10.77
N GLY A 263 -0.62 -6.23 -12.04
CA GLY A 263 -0.07 -7.42 -12.69
C GLY A 263 1.14 -8.01 -11.95
N ALA A 264 2.08 -7.15 -11.50
CA ALA A 264 3.24 -7.59 -10.72
C ALA A 264 2.82 -8.20 -9.37
N LEU A 265 1.90 -7.57 -8.65
CA LEU A 265 1.41 -8.06 -7.35
C LEU A 265 0.63 -9.38 -7.49
N ARG A 266 -0.20 -9.53 -8.53
CA ARG A 266 -0.90 -10.79 -8.85
C ARG A 266 0.09 -11.94 -9.00
N ARG A 267 1.16 -11.71 -9.76
CA ARG A 267 2.24 -12.69 -9.97
C ARG A 267 2.97 -13.02 -8.66
N VAL A 268 3.45 -11.99 -7.95
CA VAL A 268 4.26 -12.14 -6.72
C VAL A 268 3.48 -12.91 -5.65
N LEU A 269 2.21 -12.58 -5.45
CA LEU A 269 1.36 -13.19 -4.44
C LEU A 269 0.68 -14.49 -4.91
N GLY A 270 0.88 -14.89 -6.18
CA GLY A 270 0.27 -16.09 -6.74
C GLY A 270 -1.27 -16.06 -6.71
N LEU A 271 -1.87 -14.89 -6.94
CA LEU A 271 -3.33 -14.68 -6.79
C LEU A 271 -4.16 -15.53 -7.76
N ASP A 272 -3.57 -15.92 -8.89
CA ASP A 272 -4.23 -16.73 -9.92
C ASP A 272 -4.06 -18.25 -9.68
N VAL A 273 -3.37 -18.68 -8.61
CA VAL A 273 -3.23 -20.10 -8.29
C VAL A 273 -4.51 -20.63 -7.64
N GLU A 274 -5.13 -21.62 -8.28
CA GLU A 274 -6.34 -22.25 -7.75
C GLU A 274 -6.10 -23.00 -6.42
N PRO A 275 -6.91 -22.75 -5.37
CA PRO A 275 -6.81 -23.43 -4.08
C PRO A 275 -7.28 -24.90 -4.10
N ALA A 276 -8.35 -25.18 -4.83
CA ALA A 276 -9.07 -26.45 -4.69
C ALA A 276 -8.23 -27.72 -4.99
N PRO A 277 -7.32 -27.73 -5.99
CA PRO A 277 -6.44 -28.88 -6.20
C PRO A 277 -5.53 -29.16 -4.99
N LEU A 278 -5.08 -28.10 -4.33
CA LEU A 278 -4.19 -28.19 -3.21
C LEU A 278 -4.90 -28.74 -1.95
N ASP A 279 -6.08 -28.22 -1.64
CA ASP A 279 -6.86 -28.70 -0.49
C ASP A 279 -7.17 -30.20 -0.61
N ARG A 280 -7.47 -30.68 -1.82
CA ARG A 280 -7.68 -32.11 -2.09
C ARG A 280 -6.45 -32.95 -1.78
N LEU A 281 -5.26 -32.53 -2.19
CA LEU A 281 -4.00 -33.24 -1.92
C LEU A 281 -3.66 -33.28 -0.43
N ILE A 282 -3.92 -32.19 0.29
CA ILE A 282 -3.75 -32.11 1.73
C ILE A 282 -4.67 -33.10 2.46
N GLN A 283 -5.94 -33.17 2.06
CA GLN A 283 -6.88 -34.12 2.67
C GLN A 283 -6.49 -35.57 2.41
N ALA A 284 -5.82 -35.84 1.27
CA ALA A 284 -5.30 -37.16 0.95
C ALA A 284 -4.04 -37.53 1.79
N GLU A 285 -3.18 -36.58 2.14
CA GLU A 285 -1.99 -36.84 2.99
C GLU A 285 -2.22 -36.37 4.44
N ARG A 286 -2.75 -37.27 5.27
CA ARG A 286 -3.08 -37.03 6.67
C ARG A 286 -1.94 -36.38 7.48
N ARG A 287 -0.68 -36.69 7.17
CA ARG A 287 0.49 -36.15 7.89
C ARG A 287 0.70 -34.66 7.68
N LEU A 288 0.30 -34.13 6.52
CA LEU A 288 0.45 -32.71 6.18
C LEU A 288 -0.76 -31.87 6.61
N ARG A 289 -1.84 -32.49 7.09
CA ARG A 289 -3.06 -31.79 7.49
C ARG A 289 -2.85 -30.68 8.54
N PRO A 290 -2.04 -30.85 9.61
CA PRO A 290 -1.86 -29.80 10.61
C PRO A 290 -1.19 -28.54 10.03
N VAL A 291 -0.09 -28.70 9.29
CA VAL A 291 0.60 -27.56 8.66
C VAL A 291 -0.28 -26.91 7.60
N ALA A 292 -1.03 -27.70 6.85
CA ALA A 292 -1.92 -27.19 5.83
C ALA A 292 -3.09 -26.37 6.41
N LEU A 293 -3.67 -26.80 7.54
CA LEU A 293 -4.69 -26.01 8.24
C LEU A 293 -4.10 -24.71 8.80
N ALA A 294 -2.89 -24.75 9.35
CA ALA A 294 -2.21 -23.56 9.86
C ALA A 294 -1.88 -22.56 8.74
N LEU A 295 -1.52 -23.06 7.55
CA LEU A 295 -1.23 -22.28 6.34
C LEU A 295 -2.44 -22.17 5.41
N ARG A 296 -3.67 -22.39 5.88
CA ARG A 296 -4.87 -22.36 5.03
C ARG A 296 -4.95 -21.04 4.27
N GLY A 297 -5.12 -21.12 2.95
CA GLY A 297 -5.13 -19.96 2.05
C GLY A 297 -3.76 -19.43 1.64
N MET A 298 -2.64 -20.00 2.13
CA MET A 298 -1.31 -19.63 1.64
C MET A 298 -1.18 -19.98 0.15
N ARG A 299 -0.75 -19.02 -0.65
CA ARG A 299 -0.42 -19.22 -2.07
C ARG A 299 1.08 -19.40 -2.23
N PRO A 300 1.53 -20.21 -3.20
CA PRO A 300 2.94 -20.24 -3.61
C PRO A 300 3.39 -18.89 -4.18
N PRO A 301 4.16 -18.06 -3.44
CA PRO A 301 4.56 -16.77 -3.97
C PRO A 301 5.72 -16.91 -4.96
N ARG A 302 5.76 -16.00 -5.94
CA ARG A 302 6.82 -15.89 -6.95
C ARG A 302 7.67 -14.64 -6.72
N PHE A 303 8.86 -14.62 -7.32
CA PHE A 303 9.57 -13.36 -7.52
C PHE A 303 8.99 -12.64 -8.76
N PRO A 304 8.98 -11.29 -8.79
CA PRO A 304 8.29 -10.53 -9.85
C PRO A 304 8.96 -10.65 -11.22
N SER A 305 10.27 -10.94 -11.25
CA SER A 305 11.06 -11.07 -12.47
C SER A 305 11.99 -12.29 -12.44
N LEU A 306 12.39 -12.72 -13.63
CA LEU A 306 13.33 -13.81 -13.80
C LEU A 306 14.72 -13.46 -13.20
N PHE A 307 15.20 -12.24 -13.41
CA PHE A 307 16.46 -11.79 -12.81
C PHE A 307 16.43 -11.83 -11.28
N GLU A 308 15.37 -11.31 -10.66
CA GLU A 308 15.23 -11.36 -9.21
C GLU A 308 15.23 -12.80 -8.70
N THR A 309 14.68 -13.73 -9.49
CA THR A 309 14.75 -15.16 -9.18
C THR A 309 16.19 -15.67 -9.18
N PHE A 310 16.99 -15.39 -10.21
CA PHE A 310 18.41 -15.75 -10.25
C PHE A 310 19.17 -15.18 -9.05
N ALA A 311 18.96 -13.89 -8.75
CA ALA A 311 19.58 -13.20 -7.63
C ALA A 311 19.08 -13.71 -6.26
N ASN A 312 17.95 -14.41 -6.20
CA ASN A 312 17.46 -15.10 -5.00
C ASN A 312 17.78 -16.60 -4.96
N VAL A 313 18.51 -17.13 -5.96
CA VAL A 313 18.92 -18.54 -6.03
C VAL A 313 20.44 -18.67 -5.95
N ILE A 314 21.19 -17.92 -6.77
CA ILE A 314 22.65 -18.03 -6.86
C ILE A 314 23.34 -17.73 -5.51
N PRO A 315 23.00 -16.65 -4.78
CA PRO A 315 23.61 -16.39 -3.47
C PRO A 315 23.38 -17.52 -2.46
N PHE A 316 22.26 -18.23 -2.55
CA PHE A 316 21.83 -19.28 -1.61
C PHE A 316 22.45 -20.65 -1.88
N GLN A 317 23.18 -20.83 -2.98
CA GLN A 317 23.88 -22.09 -3.28
C GLN A 317 24.87 -22.44 -2.15
N GLN A 318 24.75 -23.62 -1.55
CA GLN A 318 25.72 -24.16 -0.59
C GLN A 318 25.98 -23.25 0.65
N VAL A 319 25.01 -22.44 1.07
CA VAL A 319 25.12 -21.58 2.27
C VAL A 319 23.83 -21.64 3.09
N SER A 320 23.87 -21.05 4.29
CA SER A 320 22.66 -20.92 5.12
C SER A 320 21.69 -19.90 4.53
N LEU A 321 20.40 -20.04 4.89
CA LEU A 321 19.35 -19.10 4.50
C LEU A 321 19.67 -17.67 4.97
N ASP A 322 20.20 -17.50 6.20
CA ASP A 322 20.52 -16.19 6.75
C ASP A 322 21.71 -15.52 6.02
N SER A 323 22.72 -16.30 5.63
CA SER A 323 23.85 -15.80 4.82
C SER A 323 23.40 -15.36 3.43
N GLY A 324 22.52 -16.14 2.79
CA GLY A 324 21.92 -15.79 1.51
C GLY A 324 21.09 -14.50 1.59
N VAL A 325 20.21 -14.38 2.59
CA VAL A 325 19.39 -13.16 2.80
C VAL A 325 20.28 -11.94 3.04
N ALA A 326 21.34 -12.06 3.86
CA ALA A 326 22.27 -10.96 4.10
C ALA A 326 23.02 -10.53 2.83
N THR A 327 23.41 -11.49 1.99
CA THR A 327 24.07 -11.24 0.69
C THR A 327 23.14 -10.52 -0.29
N VAL A 328 21.90 -10.99 -0.42
CA VAL A 328 20.88 -10.30 -1.23
C VAL A 328 20.60 -8.90 -0.69
N GLY A 329 20.50 -8.73 0.63
CA GLY A 329 20.32 -7.42 1.23
C GLY A 329 21.44 -6.43 0.89
N ARG A 330 22.70 -6.89 0.82
CA ARG A 330 23.82 -6.06 0.36
C ARG A 330 23.78 -5.77 -1.14
N LEU A 331 23.37 -6.73 -1.98
CA LEU A 331 23.15 -6.49 -3.42
C LEU A 331 22.08 -5.43 -3.65
N VAL A 332 20.93 -5.56 -2.98
CA VAL A 332 19.80 -4.62 -3.06
C VAL A 332 20.22 -3.23 -2.62
N LYS A 333 20.93 -3.10 -1.49
CA LYS A 333 21.44 -1.79 -1.03
C LYS A 333 22.44 -1.16 -1.99
N ARG A 334 23.28 -1.97 -2.65
CA ARG A 334 24.37 -1.48 -3.49
C ARG A 334 23.93 -1.10 -4.90
N PHE A 335 22.99 -1.86 -5.46
CA PHE A 335 22.61 -1.80 -6.87
C PHE A 335 21.11 -1.53 -7.09
N GLY A 336 20.29 -1.57 -6.04
CA GLY A 336 18.86 -1.27 -6.12
C GLY A 336 18.61 0.23 -6.09
N ARG A 337 17.54 0.66 -6.75
CA ARG A 337 17.00 2.01 -6.59
C ARG A 337 16.26 2.09 -5.25
N SER A 338 16.22 3.27 -4.63
CA SER A 338 15.47 3.49 -3.39
C SER A 338 14.54 4.69 -3.47
N LEU A 339 13.57 4.70 -2.55
CA LEU A 339 12.67 5.80 -2.25
C LEU A 339 12.69 6.03 -0.74
N SER A 340 12.58 7.29 -0.31
CA SER A 340 12.39 7.62 1.11
C SER A 340 10.90 7.66 1.43
N TYR A 341 10.46 6.87 2.40
CA TYR A 341 9.09 6.87 2.89
C TYR A 341 9.08 6.72 4.42
N ASP A 342 8.40 7.64 5.11
CA ASP A 342 8.30 7.70 6.57
C ASP A 342 9.68 7.67 7.27
N GLY A 343 10.62 8.46 6.74
CA GLY A 343 12.00 8.56 7.25
C GLY A 343 12.84 7.28 7.07
N ARG A 344 12.36 6.31 6.29
CA ARG A 344 13.07 5.05 5.98
C ARG A 344 13.31 4.90 4.49
N GLU A 345 14.48 4.40 4.14
CA GLU A 345 14.79 3.98 2.77
C GLU A 345 14.07 2.67 2.45
N ARG A 346 13.34 2.65 1.33
CA ARG A 346 12.67 1.48 0.76
C ARG A 346 13.31 1.15 -0.58
N TYR A 347 13.78 -0.08 -0.74
CA TYR A 347 14.61 -0.47 -1.88
C TYR A 347 13.83 -1.32 -2.88
N ALA A 348 13.84 -0.91 -4.15
CA ALA A 348 13.47 -1.78 -5.25
C ALA A 348 14.59 -2.76 -5.55
N PHE A 349 14.22 -3.94 -6.06
CA PHE A 349 15.21 -4.94 -6.47
C PHE A 349 16.04 -4.41 -7.66
N PRO A 350 17.37 -4.67 -7.72
CA PRO A 350 18.21 -4.29 -8.85
C PRO A 350 17.70 -4.83 -10.19
N MET A 351 17.87 -4.07 -11.27
CA MET A 351 17.59 -4.54 -12.63
C MET A 351 18.73 -5.43 -13.14
N ALA A 352 18.44 -6.32 -14.11
CA ALA A 352 19.45 -7.16 -14.73
C ALA A 352 20.55 -6.31 -15.40
N ALA A 353 20.18 -5.31 -16.20
CA ALA A 353 21.11 -4.33 -16.80
C ALA A 353 22.14 -3.79 -15.80
N THR A 354 21.68 -3.35 -14.63
CA THR A 354 22.56 -2.80 -13.58
C THR A 354 23.61 -3.81 -13.12
N ILE A 355 23.27 -5.09 -13.07
CA ILE A 355 24.18 -6.16 -12.63
C ILE A 355 25.04 -6.68 -13.77
N ALA A 356 24.53 -6.71 -15.01
CA ALA A 356 25.28 -7.06 -16.21
C ALA A 356 26.47 -6.10 -16.42
N ASP A 357 26.23 -4.80 -16.25
CA ASP A 357 27.25 -3.75 -16.41
C ASP A 357 28.16 -3.58 -15.19
N ALA A 358 27.82 -4.20 -14.06
CA ALA A 358 28.60 -4.04 -12.83
C ALA A 358 29.97 -4.73 -12.93
N ARG A 359 30.98 -4.07 -12.35
CA ARG A 359 32.29 -4.68 -12.10
C ARG A 359 32.14 -5.90 -11.19
N LEU A 360 32.80 -7.01 -11.52
CA LEU A 360 32.78 -8.24 -10.70
C LEU A 360 33.18 -7.98 -9.24
N ASP A 361 34.19 -7.15 -8.99
CA ASP A 361 34.63 -6.85 -7.62
C ASP A 361 33.54 -6.12 -6.80
N ALA A 362 32.71 -5.30 -7.45
CA ALA A 362 31.59 -4.66 -6.77
C ALA A 362 30.54 -5.70 -6.37
N ILE A 363 30.21 -6.66 -7.25
CA ILE A 363 29.30 -7.76 -6.92
C ILE A 363 29.89 -8.65 -5.80
N ARG A 364 31.19 -8.98 -5.87
CA ARG A 364 31.89 -9.77 -4.85
C ARG A 364 31.89 -9.10 -3.49
N SER A 365 32.03 -7.77 -3.45
CA SER A 365 31.99 -7.00 -2.20
C SER A 365 30.66 -7.14 -1.43
N CYS A 366 29.58 -7.56 -2.10
CA CYS A 366 28.32 -7.92 -1.46
C CYS A 366 28.35 -9.30 -0.74
N GLY A 367 29.47 -10.02 -0.75
CA GLY A 367 29.67 -11.30 -0.05
C GLY A 367 29.51 -12.53 -0.93
N LEU A 368 29.56 -12.39 -2.27
CA LEU A 368 29.57 -13.51 -3.20
C LEU A 368 31.00 -13.99 -3.44
N SER A 369 31.19 -15.30 -3.64
CA SER A 369 32.43 -15.83 -4.19
C SER A 369 32.63 -15.38 -5.64
N ALA A 370 33.85 -15.47 -6.17
CA ALA A 370 34.15 -15.11 -7.56
C ALA A 370 33.24 -15.83 -8.55
N ARG A 371 33.11 -17.16 -8.42
CA ARG A 371 32.26 -17.99 -9.29
C ARG A 371 30.78 -17.59 -9.23
N LYS A 372 30.25 -17.28 -8.04
CA LYS A 372 28.85 -16.84 -7.90
C LYS A 372 28.62 -15.43 -8.44
N ALA A 373 29.59 -14.54 -8.30
CA ALA A 373 29.52 -13.20 -8.89
C ALA A 373 29.54 -13.26 -10.42
N GLU A 374 30.41 -14.10 -10.99
CA GLU A 374 30.45 -14.41 -12.43
C GLU A 374 29.13 -15.01 -12.92
N ALA A 375 28.59 -16.01 -12.21
CA ALA A 375 27.31 -16.64 -12.55
C ALA A 375 26.15 -15.63 -12.51
N LEU A 376 26.08 -14.79 -11.48
CA LEU A 376 25.02 -13.78 -11.36
C LEU A 376 25.12 -12.72 -12.47
N ARG A 377 26.33 -12.22 -12.75
CA ARG A 377 26.55 -11.26 -13.84
C ARG A 377 26.27 -11.89 -15.21
N GLY A 378 26.70 -13.13 -15.42
CA GLY A 378 26.46 -13.88 -16.66
C GLY A 378 24.98 -14.12 -16.90
N ALA A 379 24.23 -14.53 -15.86
CA ALA A 379 22.78 -14.65 -15.95
C ALA A 379 22.11 -13.29 -16.25
N ALA A 380 22.55 -12.21 -15.62
CA ALA A 380 22.06 -10.87 -15.93
C ALA A 380 22.30 -10.50 -17.40
N ALA A 381 23.52 -10.73 -17.91
CA ALA A 381 23.88 -10.44 -19.29
C ALA A 381 23.08 -11.27 -20.31
N ALA A 382 22.85 -12.56 -20.04
CA ALA A 382 22.04 -13.43 -20.89
C ALA A 382 20.57 -12.98 -20.96
N LEU A 383 20.03 -12.43 -19.86
CA LEU A 383 18.69 -11.85 -19.85
C LEU A 383 18.61 -10.56 -20.68
N GLU A 384 19.61 -9.68 -20.56
CA GLU A 384 19.67 -8.41 -21.29
C GLU A 384 19.93 -8.62 -22.80
N ALA A 385 20.73 -9.62 -23.16
CA ALA A 385 20.96 -10.02 -24.54
C ALA A 385 19.74 -10.71 -25.18
N GLY A 386 18.78 -11.17 -24.37
CA GLY A 386 17.62 -11.93 -24.83
C GLY A 386 17.90 -13.41 -25.10
N ASP A 387 19.08 -13.92 -24.71
CA ASP A 387 19.46 -15.33 -24.85
C ASP A 387 18.56 -16.26 -24.01
N VAL A 388 18.06 -15.75 -22.88
CA VAL A 388 17.07 -16.42 -22.04
C VAL A 388 16.00 -15.40 -21.65
N THR A 389 14.73 -15.73 -21.87
CA THR A 389 13.60 -14.87 -21.49
C THR A 389 12.50 -15.65 -20.78
N GLU A 390 11.69 -14.97 -19.97
CA GLU A 390 10.52 -15.61 -19.35
C GLU A 390 9.55 -16.14 -20.42
N ALA A 391 9.40 -15.44 -21.54
CA ALA A 391 8.56 -15.86 -22.66
C ALA A 391 9.05 -17.18 -23.27
N MET A 392 10.35 -17.31 -23.56
CA MET A 392 10.94 -18.54 -24.08
C MET A 392 10.75 -19.70 -23.09
N LEU A 393 11.15 -19.49 -21.83
CA LEU A 393 11.04 -20.53 -20.81
C LEU A 393 9.60 -20.97 -20.61
N SER A 394 8.63 -20.06 -20.69
CA SER A 394 7.20 -20.36 -20.51
C SER A 394 6.63 -21.26 -21.61
N GLN A 395 7.16 -21.20 -22.84
CA GLN A 395 6.73 -22.05 -23.95
C GLN A 395 7.33 -23.46 -23.91
N LEU A 396 8.46 -23.64 -23.23
CA LEU A 396 9.14 -24.94 -23.10
C LEU A 396 8.47 -25.83 -22.06
N SER A 397 8.53 -27.15 -22.23
CA SER A 397 8.22 -28.07 -21.13
C SER A 397 9.18 -27.86 -19.95
N SER A 398 8.82 -28.31 -18.75
CA SER A 398 9.70 -28.17 -17.57
C SER A 398 11.02 -28.91 -17.72
N ALA A 399 11.05 -30.03 -18.44
CA ALA A 399 12.29 -30.74 -18.72
C ALA A 399 13.19 -29.96 -19.70
N GLU A 400 12.63 -29.33 -20.72
CA GLU A 400 13.38 -28.50 -21.68
C GLU A 400 13.89 -27.22 -21.04
N ALA A 401 13.03 -26.53 -20.28
CA ALA A 401 13.41 -25.31 -19.57
C ALA A 401 14.50 -25.60 -18.52
N MET A 402 14.44 -26.75 -17.83
CA MET A 402 15.53 -27.21 -16.96
C MET A 402 16.85 -27.34 -17.71
N ARG A 403 16.87 -28.00 -18.88
CA ARG A 403 18.09 -28.19 -19.68
C ARG A 403 18.69 -26.87 -20.12
N MET A 404 17.86 -25.98 -20.70
CA MET A 404 18.28 -24.64 -21.11
C MET A 404 18.87 -23.85 -19.92
N LEU A 405 18.22 -23.87 -18.76
CA LEU A 405 18.72 -23.16 -17.59
C LEU A 405 20.06 -23.72 -17.09
N THR A 406 20.28 -25.03 -17.19
CA THR A 406 21.55 -25.65 -16.75
C THR A 406 22.74 -25.43 -17.68
N GLU A 407 22.50 -24.91 -18.89
CA GLU A 407 23.58 -24.47 -19.79
C GLU A 407 24.21 -23.15 -19.32
N LEU A 408 23.49 -22.37 -18.50
CA LEU A 408 24.02 -21.15 -17.91
C LEU A 408 25.11 -21.45 -16.87
N TYR A 409 26.23 -20.74 -16.96
CA TYR A 409 27.34 -20.90 -16.02
C TYR A 409 26.89 -20.72 -14.56
N GLY A 410 27.22 -21.70 -13.73
CA GLY A 410 26.91 -21.70 -12.30
C GLY A 410 25.46 -22.08 -11.96
N ILE A 411 24.65 -22.52 -12.92
CA ILE A 411 23.28 -22.99 -12.70
C ILE A 411 23.23 -24.52 -12.80
N GLY A 412 23.04 -25.19 -11.67
CA GLY A 412 22.80 -26.64 -11.61
C GLY A 412 21.32 -27.00 -11.49
N ASN A 413 21.00 -28.30 -11.47
CA ASN A 413 19.63 -28.83 -11.37
C ASN A 413 18.82 -28.22 -10.21
N TRP A 414 19.42 -28.07 -9.03
CA TRP A 414 18.74 -27.45 -7.89
C TRP A 414 18.36 -25.98 -8.16
N SER A 415 19.28 -25.21 -8.77
CA SER A 415 19.04 -23.81 -9.12
C SER A 415 17.99 -23.67 -10.22
N ALA A 416 18.09 -24.46 -11.29
CA ALA A 416 17.11 -24.46 -12.37
C ALA A 416 15.70 -24.82 -11.86
N ALA A 417 15.59 -25.82 -10.97
CA ALA A 417 14.31 -26.20 -10.39
C ALA A 417 13.67 -25.06 -9.57
N LEU A 418 14.47 -24.34 -8.77
CA LEU A 418 13.98 -23.17 -8.03
C LEU A 418 13.64 -22.00 -8.96
N ILE A 419 14.35 -21.82 -10.06
CA ILE A 419 14.04 -20.79 -11.06
C ILE A 419 12.69 -21.06 -11.71
N LEU A 420 12.41 -22.30 -12.11
CA LEU A 420 11.10 -22.66 -12.64
C LEU A 420 9.98 -22.55 -11.59
N LEU A 421 10.24 -23.01 -10.36
CA LEU A 421 9.24 -23.00 -9.30
C LEU A 421 8.90 -21.58 -8.81
N ARG A 422 9.92 -20.79 -8.44
CA ARG A 422 9.73 -19.45 -7.84
C ARG A 422 9.74 -18.30 -8.85
N GLY A 423 10.33 -18.52 -10.03
CA GLY A 423 10.34 -17.54 -11.11
C GLY A 423 9.11 -17.70 -11.99
N LEU A 424 8.87 -18.90 -12.53
CA LEU A 424 7.76 -19.17 -13.47
C LEU A 424 6.49 -19.74 -12.82
N GLY A 425 6.53 -20.14 -11.55
CA GLY A 425 5.36 -20.69 -10.87
C GLY A 425 5.02 -22.14 -11.26
N ARG A 426 6.00 -22.90 -11.77
CA ARG A 426 5.80 -24.28 -12.20
C ARG A 426 5.69 -25.23 -11.01
N LEU A 427 4.47 -25.41 -10.53
CA LEU A 427 4.17 -26.19 -9.31
C LEU A 427 4.38 -27.69 -9.49
N GLU A 428 4.56 -28.17 -10.70
CA GLU A 428 5.02 -29.53 -10.97
C GLU A 428 6.52 -29.67 -10.72
N VAL A 429 7.31 -28.60 -10.63
CA VAL A 429 8.75 -28.71 -10.38
C VAL A 429 9.05 -28.77 -8.87
N PHE A 430 9.89 -29.71 -8.45
CA PHE A 430 10.37 -29.82 -7.07
C PHE A 430 11.90 -29.86 -7.03
N PRO A 431 12.56 -29.06 -6.16
CA PRO A 431 14.02 -29.02 -6.07
C PRO A 431 14.55 -30.21 -5.24
N GLU A 432 14.75 -31.36 -5.89
CA GLU A 432 15.14 -32.63 -5.25
C GLU A 432 16.42 -32.58 -4.40
N GLY A 433 17.32 -31.64 -4.69
CA GLY A 433 18.58 -31.42 -3.96
C GLY A 433 18.48 -30.47 -2.76
N ASP A 434 17.30 -29.94 -2.43
CA ASP A 434 17.16 -28.95 -1.37
C ASP A 434 17.12 -29.58 0.02
N VAL A 435 18.29 -29.70 0.65
CA VAL A 435 18.45 -30.34 1.97
C VAL A 435 17.58 -29.69 3.05
N GLY A 436 17.36 -28.38 2.99
CA GLY A 436 16.55 -27.65 3.96
C GLY A 436 15.08 -28.02 3.86
N VAL A 437 14.54 -28.05 2.64
CA VAL A 437 13.16 -28.43 2.35
C VAL A 437 12.92 -29.91 2.68
N LEU A 438 13.85 -30.78 2.30
CA LEU A 438 13.74 -32.20 2.57
C LEU A 438 13.74 -32.51 4.07
N ARG A 439 14.59 -31.83 4.84
CA ARG A 439 14.59 -31.93 6.30
C ARG A 439 13.27 -31.43 6.89
N GLY A 440 12.74 -30.33 6.40
CA GLY A 440 11.45 -29.79 6.87
C GLY A 440 10.29 -30.72 6.54
N LEU A 441 10.23 -31.29 5.33
CA LEU A 441 9.23 -32.29 4.96
C LEU A 441 9.35 -33.58 5.76
N ALA A 442 10.56 -34.07 6.02
CA ALA A 442 10.77 -35.21 6.89
C ALA A 442 10.28 -34.94 8.32
N GLY A 443 10.50 -33.72 8.84
CA GLY A 443 9.97 -33.28 10.13
C GLY A 443 8.43 -33.20 10.16
N LEU A 444 7.82 -32.71 9.08
CA LEU A 444 6.35 -32.62 8.94
C LEU A 444 5.67 -33.98 8.81
N THR A 445 6.30 -34.91 8.10
CA THR A 445 5.71 -36.22 7.79
C THR A 445 6.12 -37.30 8.78
N HIS A 446 7.13 -37.04 9.61
CA HIS A 446 7.77 -38.05 10.47
C HIS A 446 8.24 -39.29 9.68
N LEU A 447 8.55 -39.14 8.38
CA LEU A 447 8.99 -40.23 7.52
C LEU A 447 10.51 -40.33 7.48
N GLN A 448 11.00 -41.53 7.79
CA GLN A 448 12.37 -42.00 7.55
C GLN A 448 12.27 -43.46 7.06
N PRO A 449 13.02 -43.92 6.02
CA PRO A 449 14.07 -43.26 5.24
C PRO A 449 13.58 -42.54 3.94
N ARG A 450 14.51 -41.89 3.21
CA ARG A 450 14.27 -41.09 1.98
C ARG A 450 13.29 -41.70 0.96
N PRO A 451 13.30 -43.01 0.65
CA PRO A 451 12.32 -43.59 -0.29
C PRO A 451 10.86 -43.39 0.12
N ALA A 452 10.56 -43.32 1.42
CA ALA A 452 9.21 -43.05 1.91
C ALA A 452 8.79 -41.60 1.62
N LEU A 453 9.71 -40.65 1.80
CA LEU A 453 9.49 -39.24 1.48
C LEU A 453 9.31 -39.04 -0.03
N ASP A 454 10.10 -39.73 -0.86
CA ASP A 454 9.97 -39.64 -2.32
C ASP A 454 8.62 -40.14 -2.82
N ARG A 455 8.01 -41.13 -2.15
CA ARG A 455 6.64 -41.56 -2.47
C ARG A 455 5.62 -40.45 -2.20
N VAL A 456 5.77 -39.70 -1.11
CA VAL A 456 4.90 -38.54 -0.82
C VAL A 456 5.10 -37.46 -1.87
N ILE A 457 6.34 -37.12 -2.20
CA ILE A 457 6.66 -36.11 -3.22
C ILE A 457 6.05 -36.49 -4.57
N ARG A 458 6.24 -37.74 -5.03
CA ARG A 458 5.63 -38.23 -6.28
C ARG A 458 4.10 -38.25 -6.21
N GLY A 459 3.52 -38.58 -5.05
CA GLY A 459 2.07 -38.60 -4.85
C GLY A 459 1.39 -37.24 -5.04
N PHE A 460 2.13 -36.13 -4.91
CA PHE A 460 1.62 -34.80 -5.20
C PHE A 460 1.60 -34.44 -6.70
N GLY A 461 2.11 -35.30 -7.59
CA GLY A 461 2.02 -35.16 -9.04
C GLY A 461 2.47 -33.80 -9.55
N ASP A 462 1.61 -33.11 -10.30
CA ASP A 462 1.87 -31.78 -10.89
C ASP A 462 1.77 -30.63 -9.89
N ARG A 463 1.64 -30.93 -8.60
CA ARG A 463 1.61 -29.96 -7.50
C ARG A 463 2.71 -30.23 -6.48
N ARG A 464 3.68 -31.11 -6.78
CA ARG A 464 4.78 -31.47 -5.87
C ARG A 464 5.62 -30.27 -5.41
N GLY A 465 5.77 -29.25 -6.24
CA GLY A 465 6.38 -27.98 -5.89
C GLY A 465 5.68 -27.26 -4.73
N TYR A 466 4.41 -27.54 -4.44
CA TYR A 466 3.74 -26.99 -3.26
C TYR A 466 4.39 -27.43 -1.94
N LEU A 467 4.94 -28.65 -1.89
CA LEU A 467 5.62 -29.18 -0.71
C LEU A 467 6.81 -28.34 -0.29
N TYR A 468 7.49 -27.68 -1.25
CA TYR A 468 8.53 -26.69 -0.97
C TYR A 468 8.01 -25.56 -0.08
N PHE A 469 6.85 -25.00 -0.42
CA PHE A 469 6.24 -23.90 0.32
C PHE A 469 5.65 -24.35 1.66
N CYS A 470 5.09 -25.56 1.76
CA CYS A 470 4.71 -26.16 3.05
C CYS A 470 5.90 -26.26 4.01
N SER A 471 7.03 -26.77 3.52
CA SER A 471 8.24 -26.91 4.33
C SER A 471 8.75 -25.55 4.83
N LEU A 472 8.77 -24.54 3.96
CA LEU A 472 9.14 -23.18 4.36
C LEU A 472 8.14 -22.58 5.36
N GLY A 473 6.84 -22.67 5.08
CA GLY A 473 5.78 -22.15 5.94
C GLY A 473 5.79 -22.80 7.32
N SER A 474 6.02 -24.10 7.41
CA SER A 474 6.21 -24.82 8.69
C SER A 474 7.36 -24.26 9.51
N ALA A 475 8.51 -24.02 8.87
CA ALA A 475 9.68 -23.46 9.55
C ALA A 475 9.45 -22.03 10.06
N LEU A 476 8.55 -21.27 9.41
CA LEU A 476 8.14 -19.92 9.83
C LEU A 476 7.12 -19.98 10.97
N LEU A 477 6.14 -20.89 10.88
CA LEU A 477 5.19 -21.17 11.96
C LEU A 477 5.90 -21.57 13.25
N ALA A 478 6.87 -22.47 13.17
CA ALA A 478 7.68 -22.90 14.32
C ALA A 478 8.48 -21.75 14.98
N ARG A 479 8.69 -20.63 14.26
CA ARG A 479 9.34 -19.41 14.76
C ARG A 479 8.35 -18.33 15.20
N GLY A 480 7.04 -18.59 15.14
CA GLY A 480 6.00 -17.60 15.45
C GLY A 480 5.94 -16.44 14.45
N LEU A 481 6.41 -16.63 13.21
CA LEU A 481 6.45 -15.56 12.20
C LEU A 481 5.19 -15.49 11.31
N ILE A 482 4.27 -16.44 11.46
CA ILE A 482 3.00 -16.50 10.73
C ILE A 482 1.89 -16.70 11.77
N THR A 483 0.89 -15.82 11.75
CA THR A 483 -0.39 -16.06 12.45
C THR A 483 -1.12 -17.22 11.78
N THR A 484 -1.62 -18.19 12.55
CA THR A 484 -2.32 -19.35 11.98
C THR A 484 -3.68 -18.96 11.41
N GLY A 485 -4.05 -19.55 10.27
CA GLY A 485 -5.38 -19.37 9.65
C GLY A 485 -6.58 -19.87 10.50
N LEU A 486 -6.33 -20.54 11.64
CA LEU A 486 -7.35 -20.98 12.58
C LEU A 486 -7.88 -19.83 13.48
N SER A 487 -7.19 -18.68 13.52
CA SER A 487 -7.47 -17.60 14.47
C SER A 487 -8.57 -16.62 14.04
N THR A 488 -9.05 -16.65 12.80
CA THR A 488 -9.98 -15.62 12.27
C THR A 488 -11.45 -15.88 12.57
N ALA A 489 -11.80 -16.92 13.35
CA ALA A 489 -13.20 -17.28 13.63
C ALA A 489 -13.74 -16.78 14.99
N VAL A 490 -12.96 -16.12 15.87
CA VAL A 490 -13.41 -15.90 17.28
C VAL A 490 -13.28 -14.47 17.84
N THR A 491 -12.62 -13.50 17.19
CA THR A 491 -12.50 -12.13 17.76
C THR A 491 -13.60 -11.16 17.29
N GLY A 492 -14.82 -11.65 17.18
CA GLY A 492 -16.02 -10.88 16.80
C GLY A 492 -17.12 -10.88 17.85
N GLN A 493 -16.85 -11.16 19.12
CA GLN A 493 -17.82 -11.02 20.21
C GLN A 493 -17.11 -11.17 21.56
N ARG A 494 -16.65 -10.06 22.14
CA ARG A 494 -16.55 -9.80 23.59
C ARG A 494 -15.85 -8.45 23.83
N ALA A 495 -16.66 -7.41 23.80
CA ALA A 495 -16.48 -6.22 24.61
C ALA A 495 -17.89 -5.76 24.99
N ALA A 496 -18.35 -6.25 26.14
CA ALA A 496 -19.39 -5.66 26.94
C ALA A 496 -18.73 -5.22 28.25
#